data_AF-T2IS78-F1
#
_entry.id   AF-T2IS78-F1
#
_cell.length_a   1.000
_cell.length_b   1.000
_cell.length_c   1.000
_cell.angle_alpha   90.00
_cell.angle_beta   90.00
_cell.angle_gamma   90.00
#
_symmetry.space_group_name_H-M   'P 1'
#
loop_
_entity.id
_entity.type
_entity.pdbx_description
1 polymer ?
#
loop_
_entity_poly.entity_id
_entity_poly.type
_entity_poly.pdbx_seq_one_letter_code
_entity_poly.pdbx_strand_id
1 'polypeptide(L)'
;MLGAGIDAQYGLVEFANGETLTQDIVPFPVFNAPGGAFQTISTSGGTERGSQAVNVGLANATFRPNSVKNFILVTDEDDDSNPTQFNNARTGLPDNNALFNFIGVPGTGNTNARYGVLASENGGAAFNISAFRNNPDPFFENFINTKVEEIIENNPNPSPSVPEPSSLTMLGVLTLFGGTKIAQKALAKSSG
;
A
#
# COMPACT_ATOMS: atom_id res chain seq x y z
N MET A 1 -7.09 7.38 7.55
CA MET A 1 -7.29 8.07 6.25
C MET A 1 -7.55 9.55 6.41
N LEU A 2 -8.72 9.98 6.92
CA LEU A 2 -9.02 11.41 7.10
C LEU A 2 -8.01 12.14 8.01
N GLY A 3 -7.58 11.52 9.11
CA GLY A 3 -6.55 12.09 9.99
C GLY A 3 -5.17 12.27 9.34
N ALA A 4 -4.92 11.62 8.20
CA ALA A 4 -3.70 11.78 7.40
C ALA A 4 -3.92 12.70 6.18
N GLY A 5 -5.07 13.38 6.08
CA GLY A 5 -5.40 14.23 4.93
C GLY A 5 -5.72 13.48 3.65
N ILE A 6 -5.98 12.16 3.73
CA ILE A 6 -6.26 11.33 2.56
C ILE A 6 -7.77 11.34 2.28
N ASP A 7 -8.13 11.87 1.11
CA ASP A 7 -9.47 11.78 0.52
C ASP A 7 -9.68 10.41 -0.13
N ALA A 8 -9.93 9.39 0.69
CA ALA A 8 -10.15 8.03 0.23
C ALA A 8 -11.59 7.80 -0.28
N GLN A 9 -11.71 7.07 -1.39
CA GLN A 9 -12.97 6.54 -1.91
C GLN A 9 -12.87 5.02 -2.04
N TYR A 10 -14.00 4.35 -2.00
CA TYR A 10 -14.09 2.91 -1.73
C TYR A 10 -15.00 2.24 -2.76
N GLY A 11 -14.51 1.16 -3.35
CA GLY A 11 -15.30 0.23 -4.17
C GLY A 11 -15.29 -1.17 -3.56
N LEU A 12 -16.17 -2.04 -4.03
CA LEU A 12 -16.29 -3.41 -3.54
C LEU A 12 -16.46 -4.38 -4.72
N VAL A 13 -15.63 -5.41 -4.73
CA VAL A 13 -15.80 -6.59 -5.56
C VAL A 13 -16.07 -7.78 -4.64
N GLU A 14 -17.22 -8.44 -4.82
CA GLU A 14 -17.50 -9.74 -4.19
C GLU A 14 -17.07 -10.85 -5.15
N PHE A 15 -16.53 -11.96 -4.62
CA PHE A 15 -16.01 -13.06 -5.44
C PHE A 15 -16.41 -14.47 -5.00
N ALA A 16 -17.19 -14.61 -3.93
CA ALA A 16 -17.55 -15.92 -3.37
C ALA A 16 -18.55 -16.72 -4.24
N ASN A 17 -19.36 -16.06 -5.07
CA ASN A 17 -20.28 -16.68 -6.04
C ASN A 17 -20.08 -16.11 -7.45
N GLY A 18 -18.82 -15.97 -7.85
CA GLY A 18 -18.41 -15.24 -9.03
C GLY A 18 -18.08 -13.78 -8.71
N GLU A 19 -17.27 -13.18 -9.59
CA GLU A 19 -16.64 -11.90 -9.34
C GLU A 19 -17.49 -10.75 -9.90
N THR A 20 -18.00 -9.89 -9.04
CA THR A 20 -18.85 -8.75 -9.43
C THR A 20 -18.42 -7.49 -8.70
N LEU A 21 -18.27 -6.39 -9.42
CA LEU A 21 -18.18 -5.06 -8.82
C LEU A 21 -19.57 -4.67 -8.28
N THR A 22 -19.79 -4.88 -6.98
CA THR A 22 -21.09 -4.61 -6.34
C THR A 22 -21.23 -3.16 -5.87
N GLN A 23 -20.10 -2.46 -5.71
CA GLN A 23 -20.06 -1.03 -5.44
C GLN A 23 -18.93 -0.39 -6.24
N ASP A 24 -19.27 0.57 -7.10
CA ASP A 24 -18.25 1.42 -7.72
C ASP A 24 -17.63 2.38 -6.68
N ILE A 25 -16.53 3.04 -7.03
CA ILE A 25 -15.74 3.89 -6.14
C ILE A 25 -16.56 5.11 -5.69
N VAL A 26 -16.89 5.15 -4.41
CA VAL A 26 -17.71 6.21 -3.79
C VAL A 26 -17.11 6.70 -2.46
N PRO A 27 -17.49 7.89 -1.97
CA PRO A 27 -17.11 8.36 -0.65
C PRO A 27 -17.58 7.43 0.48
N PHE A 28 -16.84 7.39 1.59
CA PHE A 28 -17.13 6.51 2.73
C PHE A 28 -18.58 6.55 3.24
N PRO A 29 -19.26 7.71 3.37
CA PRO A 29 -20.64 7.74 3.82
C PRO A 29 -21.63 6.99 2.91
N VAL A 30 -21.33 6.91 1.61
CA VAL A 30 -22.13 6.14 0.63
C VAL A 30 -21.75 4.66 0.71
N PHE A 31 -20.44 4.38 0.73
CA PHE A 31 -19.93 3.01 0.83
C PHE A 31 -20.46 2.27 2.06
N ASN A 32 -20.51 2.97 3.21
CA ASN A 32 -20.91 2.43 4.49
C ASN A 32 -22.38 2.75 4.87
N ALA A 33 -23.20 3.17 3.90
CA ALA A 33 -24.60 3.49 4.16
C ALA A 33 -25.36 2.23 4.64
N PRO A 34 -26.31 2.34 5.58
CA PRO A 34 -27.16 1.22 5.98
C PRO A 34 -27.86 0.58 4.77
N GLY A 35 -27.71 -0.73 4.61
CA GLY A 35 -28.26 -1.49 3.48
C GLY A 35 -27.50 -1.35 2.16
N GLY A 36 -26.35 -0.64 2.14
CA GLY A 36 -25.45 -0.60 1.00
C GLY A 36 -24.63 -1.89 0.83
N ALA A 37 -23.96 -2.04 -0.31
CA ALA A 37 -23.28 -3.28 -0.69
C ALA A 37 -22.29 -3.79 0.38
N PHE A 38 -21.51 -2.91 1.00
CA PHE A 38 -20.57 -3.29 2.07
C PHE A 38 -21.28 -3.84 3.33
N GLN A 39 -22.50 -3.36 3.61
CA GLN A 39 -23.31 -3.82 4.75
C GLN A 39 -24.07 -5.11 4.47
N THR A 40 -24.16 -5.53 3.20
CA THR A 40 -24.94 -6.68 2.75
C THR A 40 -24.08 -7.74 2.05
N ILE A 41 -22.76 -7.72 2.28
CA ILE A 41 -21.82 -8.70 1.72
C ILE A 41 -22.33 -10.11 2.03
N SER A 42 -22.42 -10.93 0.99
CA SER A 42 -22.78 -12.32 1.14
C SER A 42 -21.57 -13.14 1.56
N THR A 43 -21.71 -13.94 2.62
CA THR A 43 -20.71 -14.96 2.96
C THR A 43 -21.16 -16.29 2.39
N SER A 44 -20.35 -16.85 1.49
CA SER A 44 -20.53 -18.21 0.98
C SER A 44 -19.18 -18.88 0.86
N GLY A 45 -19.13 -20.19 1.07
CA GLY A 45 -17.95 -20.98 0.73
C GLY A 45 -18.02 -21.46 -0.72
N GLY A 46 -16.90 -21.92 -1.27
CA GLY A 46 -16.84 -22.48 -2.62
C GLY A 46 -15.53 -22.14 -3.31
N THR A 47 -15.63 -21.78 -4.59
CA THR A 47 -14.48 -21.40 -5.40
C THR A 47 -14.12 -19.93 -5.17
N GLU A 48 -12.90 -19.66 -4.72
CA GLU A 48 -12.43 -18.32 -4.35
C GLU A 48 -11.40 -17.77 -5.34
N ARG A 49 -11.88 -17.13 -6.41
CA ARG A 49 -11.00 -16.63 -7.48
C ARG A 49 -10.58 -15.19 -7.21
N GLY A 50 -9.81 -14.98 -6.16
CA GLY A 50 -9.32 -13.67 -5.76
C GLY A 50 -8.55 -12.93 -6.85
N SER A 51 -7.70 -13.59 -7.64
CA SER A 51 -7.03 -12.92 -8.77
C SER A 51 -8.01 -12.50 -9.86
N GLN A 52 -9.07 -13.28 -10.10
CA GLN A 52 -10.14 -12.86 -11.00
C GLN A 52 -10.92 -11.66 -10.45
N ALA A 53 -11.08 -11.56 -9.12
CA ALA A 53 -11.73 -10.40 -8.50
C ALA A 53 -10.93 -9.11 -8.76
N VAL A 54 -9.60 -9.19 -8.70
CA VAL A 54 -8.71 -8.08 -9.08
C VAL A 54 -8.95 -7.67 -10.53
N ASN A 55 -9.01 -8.62 -11.47
CA ASN A 55 -9.30 -8.33 -12.87
C ASN A 55 -10.65 -7.62 -13.05
N VAL A 56 -11.69 -8.06 -12.33
CA VAL A 56 -13.02 -7.42 -12.37
C VAL A 56 -12.96 -5.99 -11.84
N GLY A 57 -12.28 -5.74 -10.73
CA GLY A 57 -12.12 -4.39 -10.19
C GLY A 57 -11.34 -3.48 -11.14
N LEU A 58 -10.23 -3.96 -11.71
CA LEU A 58 -9.45 -3.20 -12.69
C LEU A 58 -10.25 -2.84 -13.95
N ALA A 59 -11.05 -3.78 -14.45
CA ALA A 59 -11.78 -3.59 -15.70
C ALA A 59 -13.03 -2.71 -15.56
N ASN A 60 -13.68 -2.70 -14.38
CA ASN A 60 -15.03 -2.14 -14.25
C ASN A 60 -15.14 -0.96 -13.28
N ALA A 61 -14.17 -0.76 -12.36
CA ALA A 61 -14.26 0.35 -11.41
C ALA A 61 -13.89 1.69 -12.06
N THR A 62 -14.57 2.75 -11.65
CA THR A 62 -14.33 4.12 -12.14
C THR A 62 -13.27 4.80 -11.30
N PHE A 63 -11.99 4.61 -11.64
CA PHE A 63 -10.89 5.26 -10.94
C PHE A 63 -10.85 6.77 -11.21
N ARG A 64 -10.66 7.55 -10.15
CA ARG A 64 -10.42 9.00 -10.28
C ARG A 64 -9.06 9.23 -10.96
N PRO A 65 -8.96 10.21 -11.88
CA PRO A 65 -7.67 10.63 -12.40
C PRO A 65 -6.73 11.06 -11.27
N ASN A 66 -5.45 10.73 -11.37
CA ASN A 66 -4.41 11.10 -10.41
C ASN A 66 -4.67 10.62 -8.96
N SER A 67 -5.39 9.52 -8.77
CA SER A 67 -5.50 8.86 -7.45
C SER A 67 -4.56 7.66 -7.34
N VAL A 68 -4.06 7.39 -6.13
CA VAL A 68 -3.46 6.09 -5.82
C VAL A 68 -4.55 5.02 -5.83
N LYS A 69 -4.35 3.97 -6.60
CA LYS A 69 -5.23 2.79 -6.62
C LYS A 69 -4.64 1.77 -5.65
N ASN A 70 -5.42 1.36 -4.65
CA ASN A 70 -4.98 0.36 -3.67
C ASN A 70 -6.04 -0.73 -3.57
N PHE A 71 -5.70 -1.92 -4.06
CA PHE A 71 -6.54 -3.11 -3.93
C PHE A 71 -6.21 -3.80 -2.61
N ILE A 72 -7.24 -4.07 -1.80
CA ILE A 72 -7.12 -4.85 -0.57
C ILE A 72 -8.02 -6.06 -0.70
N LEU A 73 -7.43 -7.22 -0.99
CA LEU A 73 -8.14 -8.48 -1.06
C LEU A 73 -8.31 -9.06 0.35
N VAL A 74 -9.51 -9.54 0.69
CA VAL A 74 -9.79 -10.14 2.00
C VAL A 74 -10.39 -11.52 1.78
N THR A 75 -9.76 -12.56 2.32
CA THR A 75 -10.16 -13.97 2.17
C THR A 75 -9.60 -14.79 3.34
N ASP A 76 -10.21 -15.92 3.68
CA ASP A 76 -9.59 -16.95 4.52
C ASP A 76 -9.10 -18.20 3.77
N GLU A 77 -9.17 -18.22 2.44
CA GLU A 77 -8.71 -19.32 1.56
C GLU A 77 -7.54 -18.90 0.63
N ASP A 78 -7.07 -19.87 -0.16
CA ASP A 78 -6.15 -19.66 -1.27
C ASP A 78 -6.87 -19.36 -2.60
N ASP A 79 -6.11 -19.09 -3.67
CA ASP A 79 -6.67 -18.58 -4.93
C ASP A 79 -7.05 -19.71 -5.91
N ASP A 80 -8.33 -19.81 -6.23
CA ASP A 80 -8.84 -20.76 -7.23
C ASP A 80 -8.83 -20.22 -8.67
N SER A 81 -8.27 -19.03 -8.87
CA SER A 81 -8.12 -18.46 -10.21
C SER A 81 -7.25 -19.35 -11.10
N ASN A 82 -7.68 -19.57 -12.34
CA ASN A 82 -6.86 -20.31 -13.30
C ASN A 82 -5.59 -19.51 -13.68
N PRO A 83 -4.57 -20.15 -14.29
CA PRO A 83 -3.31 -19.48 -14.61
C PRO A 83 -3.44 -18.22 -15.46
N THR A 84 -4.39 -18.18 -16.40
CA THR A 84 -4.65 -16.99 -17.22
C THR A 84 -5.18 -15.84 -16.38
N GLN A 85 -6.13 -16.10 -15.49
CA GLN A 85 -6.72 -15.07 -14.62
C GLN A 85 -5.68 -14.47 -13.67
N PHE A 86 -4.83 -15.31 -13.08
CA PHE A 86 -3.72 -14.83 -12.26
C PHE A 86 -2.74 -13.98 -13.07
N ASN A 87 -2.31 -14.45 -14.24
CA ASN A 87 -1.36 -13.71 -15.07
C ASN A 87 -1.94 -12.36 -15.54
N ASN A 88 -3.24 -12.32 -15.85
CA ASN A 88 -3.92 -11.06 -16.17
C ASN A 88 -3.90 -10.07 -14.99
N ALA A 89 -4.10 -10.54 -13.75
CA ALA A 89 -4.02 -9.67 -12.58
C ALA A 89 -2.59 -9.16 -12.36
N ARG A 90 -1.61 -10.07 -12.49
CA ARG A 90 -0.18 -9.76 -12.37
C ARG A 90 0.31 -8.73 -13.38
N THR A 91 -0.23 -8.73 -14.61
CA THR A 91 0.07 -7.71 -15.62
C THR A 91 -0.81 -6.46 -15.48
N GLY A 92 -2.08 -6.63 -15.10
CA GLY A 92 -3.04 -5.54 -15.03
C GLY A 92 -2.78 -4.56 -13.90
N LEU A 93 -2.28 -5.01 -12.74
CA LEU A 93 -1.91 -4.16 -11.62
C LEU A 93 -0.83 -3.12 -11.98
N PRO A 94 0.36 -3.50 -12.52
CA PRO A 94 1.38 -2.53 -12.90
C PRO A 94 0.94 -1.66 -14.08
N ASP A 95 0.22 -2.20 -15.07
CA ASP A 95 -0.33 -1.42 -16.19
C ASP A 95 -1.30 -0.32 -15.72
N ASN A 96 -1.91 -0.50 -14.55
CA ASN A 96 -2.82 0.46 -13.94
C ASN A 96 -2.18 1.33 -12.86
N ASN A 97 -0.88 1.17 -12.58
CA ASN A 97 -0.20 1.77 -11.44
C ASN A 97 -0.97 1.55 -10.12
N ALA A 98 -1.38 0.29 -9.89
CA ALA A 98 -2.20 -0.10 -8.76
C ALA A 98 -1.41 -0.92 -7.74
N LEU A 99 -1.53 -0.55 -6.48
CA LEU A 99 -1.00 -1.30 -5.35
C LEU A 99 -1.88 -2.51 -5.06
N PHE A 100 -1.28 -3.60 -4.61
CA PHE A 100 -2.02 -4.80 -4.18
C PHE A 100 -1.62 -5.24 -2.77
N ASN A 101 -2.62 -5.37 -1.93
CA ASN A 101 -2.54 -5.82 -0.55
C ASN A 101 -3.50 -6.97 -0.32
N PHE A 102 -3.20 -7.83 0.64
CA PHE A 102 -4.18 -8.83 1.07
C PHE A 102 -4.20 -9.05 2.58
N ILE A 103 -5.40 -9.31 3.08
CA ILE A 103 -5.67 -9.83 4.43
C ILE A 103 -6.14 -11.27 4.25
N GLY A 104 -5.33 -12.23 4.67
CA GLY A 104 -5.71 -13.64 4.57
C GLY A 104 -4.83 -14.55 5.40
N VAL A 105 -4.63 -15.81 4.97
CA VAL A 105 -3.78 -16.77 5.70
C VAL A 105 -2.48 -17.01 4.94
N PRO A 106 -1.40 -16.23 5.19
CA PRO A 106 -0.11 -16.46 4.57
C PRO A 106 0.40 -17.88 4.81
N GLY A 107 0.93 -18.52 3.76
CA GLY A 107 1.46 -19.88 3.81
C GLY A 107 0.43 -21.01 3.67
N THR A 108 -0.87 -20.70 3.58
CA THR A 108 -1.91 -21.69 3.25
C THR A 108 -2.03 -21.87 1.74
N GLY A 109 -2.22 -23.12 1.29
CA GLY A 109 -2.46 -23.45 -0.11
C GLY A 109 -1.47 -22.76 -1.07
N ASN A 110 -2.02 -22.11 -2.09
CA ASN A 110 -1.24 -21.31 -3.04
C ASN A 110 -1.14 -19.80 -2.70
N THR A 111 -1.63 -19.36 -1.53
CA THR A 111 -1.73 -17.94 -1.13
C THR A 111 -0.43 -17.16 -1.34
N ASN A 112 0.71 -17.71 -0.91
CA ASN A 112 2.00 -17.03 -1.09
C ASN A 112 2.46 -16.99 -2.55
N ALA A 113 2.19 -18.04 -3.32
CA ALA A 113 2.54 -18.13 -4.74
C ALA A 113 1.62 -17.25 -5.62
N ARG A 114 0.49 -16.80 -5.08
CA ARG A 114 -0.50 -15.97 -5.77
C ARG A 114 -0.56 -14.56 -5.16
N TYR A 115 -1.33 -14.38 -4.09
CA TYR A 115 -1.50 -13.08 -3.45
C TYR A 115 -0.19 -12.51 -2.88
N GLY A 116 0.69 -13.38 -2.36
CA GLY A 116 2.04 -12.98 -1.95
C GLY A 116 2.87 -12.39 -3.10
N VAL A 117 2.85 -13.06 -4.26
CA VAL A 117 3.51 -12.56 -5.48
C VAL A 117 2.90 -11.23 -5.91
N LEU A 118 1.57 -11.15 -6.04
CA LEU A 118 0.89 -9.90 -6.44
C LEU A 118 1.24 -8.74 -5.50
N ALA A 119 1.28 -8.97 -4.18
CA ALA A 119 1.63 -7.94 -3.21
C ALA A 119 3.09 -7.48 -3.35
N SER A 120 4.02 -8.44 -3.39
CA SER A 120 5.46 -8.15 -3.47
C SER A 120 5.88 -7.44 -4.76
N GLU A 121 5.18 -7.70 -5.86
CA GLU A 121 5.48 -7.11 -7.17
C GLU A 121 4.81 -5.75 -7.39
N ASN A 122 3.79 -5.41 -6.57
CA ASN A 122 2.98 -4.21 -6.75
C ASN A 122 2.95 -3.33 -5.49
N GLY A 123 4.08 -3.26 -4.78
CA GLY A 123 4.29 -2.27 -3.72
C GLY A 123 3.33 -2.37 -2.53
N GLY A 124 2.79 -3.57 -2.26
CA GLY A 124 1.91 -3.79 -1.12
C GLY A 124 2.39 -4.90 -0.19
N ALA A 125 1.52 -5.27 0.75
CA ALA A 125 1.84 -6.08 1.91
C ALA A 125 0.81 -7.20 2.16
N ALA A 126 1.28 -8.22 2.87
CA ALA A 126 0.49 -9.32 3.38
C ALA A 126 0.12 -9.08 4.85
N PHE A 127 -1.15 -9.27 5.19
CA PHE A 127 -1.66 -9.17 6.55
C PHE A 127 -2.31 -10.49 6.97
N ASN A 128 -1.93 -11.03 8.13
CA ASN A 128 -2.49 -12.29 8.63
C ASN A 128 -3.86 -12.06 9.29
N ILE A 129 -4.92 -12.63 8.72
CA ILE A 129 -6.29 -12.54 9.23
C ILE A 129 -6.44 -13.15 10.64
N SER A 130 -5.56 -14.08 11.02
CA SER A 130 -5.55 -14.65 12.37
C SER A 130 -5.08 -13.62 13.40
N ALA A 131 -4.20 -12.68 13.03
CA ALA A 131 -3.79 -11.59 13.92
C ALA A 131 -4.97 -10.65 14.20
N PHE A 132 -5.75 -10.31 13.16
CA PHE A 132 -7.01 -9.58 13.30
C PHE A 132 -8.00 -10.29 14.24
N ARG A 133 -8.21 -11.60 14.06
CA ARG A 133 -9.12 -12.42 14.88
C ARG A 133 -8.66 -12.53 16.34
N ASN A 134 -7.34 -12.59 16.58
CA ASN A 134 -6.78 -12.76 17.92
C ASN A 134 -6.70 -11.45 18.72
N ASN A 135 -6.21 -10.37 18.11
CA ASN A 135 -6.12 -9.06 18.71
C ASN A 135 -6.23 -7.96 17.63
N PRO A 136 -7.40 -7.34 17.47
CA PRO A 136 -7.66 -6.43 16.36
C PRO A 136 -6.89 -5.09 16.48
N ASP A 137 -6.60 -4.62 17.69
CA ASP A 137 -5.97 -3.31 17.90
C ASP A 137 -4.59 -3.18 17.24
N PRO A 138 -3.58 -4.02 17.54
CA PRO A 138 -2.27 -3.95 16.90
C PRO A 138 -2.33 -4.29 15.40
N PHE A 139 -3.31 -5.11 14.99
CA PHE A 139 -3.54 -5.39 13.58
C PHE A 139 -3.93 -4.12 12.82
N PHE A 140 -4.97 -3.41 13.30
CA PHE A 140 -5.45 -2.21 12.63
C PHE A 140 -4.45 -1.06 12.73
N GLU A 141 -3.71 -0.93 13.83
CA GLU A 141 -2.62 0.04 13.93
C GLU A 141 -1.58 -0.17 12.82
N ASN A 142 -1.05 -1.40 12.70
CA ASN A 142 -0.09 -1.72 11.65
C ASN A 142 -0.69 -1.55 10.25
N PHE A 143 -1.88 -2.11 10.01
CA PHE A 143 -2.55 -2.03 8.72
C PHE A 143 -2.78 -0.58 8.27
N ILE A 144 -3.32 0.27 9.14
CA ILE A 144 -3.60 1.67 8.83
C ILE A 144 -2.29 2.43 8.57
N ASN A 145 -1.26 2.24 9.40
CA ASN A 145 0.03 2.90 9.21
C ASN A 145 0.66 2.54 7.87
N THR A 146 0.70 1.25 7.51
CA THR A 146 1.19 0.81 6.20
C THR A 146 0.37 1.40 5.06
N LYS A 147 -0.97 1.48 5.19
CA LYS A 147 -1.81 1.99 4.09
C LYS A 147 -1.60 3.49 3.88
N VAL A 148 -1.41 4.24 4.97
CA VAL A 148 -1.12 5.67 4.92
C VAL A 148 0.24 5.92 4.26
N GLU A 149 1.27 5.19 4.66
CA GLU A 149 2.62 5.28 4.08
C GLU A 149 2.60 5.00 2.57
N GLU A 150 2.03 3.86 2.15
CA GLU A 150 1.89 3.49 0.74
C GLU A 150 1.22 4.59 -0.11
N ILE A 151 0.15 5.19 0.39
CA ILE A 151 -0.59 6.22 -0.34
C ILE A 151 0.19 7.52 -0.43
N ILE A 152 0.95 7.88 0.61
CA ILE A 152 1.80 9.07 0.60
C ILE A 152 2.94 8.90 -0.39
N GLU A 153 3.63 7.75 -0.38
CA GLU A 153 4.78 7.48 -1.24
C GLU A 153 4.40 7.36 -2.72
N ASN A 154 3.20 6.85 -3.02
CA ASN A 154 2.72 6.66 -4.38
C ASN A 154 1.85 7.81 -4.89
N ASN A 155 1.73 8.90 -4.14
CA ASN A 155 0.90 10.04 -4.55
C ASN A 155 1.45 10.68 -5.84
N PRO A 156 0.69 10.66 -6.96
CA PRO A 156 1.16 11.23 -8.23
C PRO A 156 1.27 12.76 -8.21
N ASN A 157 0.64 13.41 -7.22
CA ASN A 157 0.78 14.84 -6.94
C ASN A 157 1.24 15.00 -5.49
N PRO A 158 2.53 14.72 -5.20
CA PRO A 158 3.03 14.95 -3.85
C PRO A 158 2.78 16.42 -3.52
N SER A 159 2.04 16.70 -2.44
CA SER A 159 2.09 18.04 -1.86
C SER A 159 3.58 18.37 -1.66
N PRO A 160 4.02 19.62 -1.90
CA PRO A 160 5.38 20.00 -1.55
C PRO A 160 5.60 19.57 -0.11
N SER A 161 6.61 18.72 0.11
CA SER A 161 6.97 18.26 1.44
C SER A 161 6.98 19.48 2.35
N VAL A 162 6.22 19.42 3.45
CA VAL A 162 6.37 20.39 4.53
C VAL A 162 7.88 20.43 4.80
N PRO A 163 8.56 21.58 4.64
CA PRO A 163 9.97 21.65 4.98
C PRO A 163 10.08 21.13 6.41
N GLU A 164 10.93 20.12 6.60
CA GLU A 164 11.35 19.68 7.93
C GLU A 164 11.53 20.95 8.76
N PRO A 165 10.80 21.13 9.89
CA PRO A 165 11.05 22.27 10.75
C PRO A 165 12.54 22.24 11.00
N SER A 166 13.24 23.34 10.67
CA SER A 166 14.69 23.41 10.75
C SER A 166 15.09 22.94 12.13
N SER A 167 15.49 21.68 12.24
CA SER A 167 16.02 21.12 13.45
C SER A 167 17.33 21.84 13.63
N LEU A 168 17.27 22.87 14.46
CA LEU A 168 18.36 23.55 15.12
C LEU A 168 19.18 22.50 15.88
N THR A 169 19.95 21.71 15.14
CA THR A 169 21.11 20.97 15.62
C THR A 169 22.28 21.62 14.88
N MET A 170 22.66 22.84 15.26
CA MET A 170 23.74 23.05 16.23
C MET A 170 24.93 22.09 16.04
N LEU A 171 25.41 21.94 14.80
CA LEU A 171 26.77 21.50 14.51
C LEU A 171 27.66 22.73 14.31
N GLY A 172 28.25 23.19 15.41
CA GLY A 172 29.55 23.87 15.44
C GLY A 172 29.71 25.18 14.64
N VAL A 173 29.11 26.27 15.12
CA VAL A 173 29.76 27.59 14.97
C VAL A 173 30.93 27.63 15.95
N LEU A 174 32.08 27.09 15.54
CA LEU A 174 33.36 27.40 16.17
C LEU A 174 33.71 28.83 15.76
N THR A 175 33.62 29.75 16.70
CA THR A 175 33.95 31.16 16.53
C THR A 175 35.39 31.36 16.07
N LEU A 176 35.52 32.07 14.95
CA LEU A 176 36.60 32.96 14.49
C LEU A 176 37.76 33.18 15.47
N PHE A 177 39.00 33.02 15.00
CA PHE A 177 39.99 34.11 15.05
C PHE A 177 41.02 33.98 13.91
N GLY A 178 41.16 35.07 13.14
CA GLY A 178 42.46 35.58 12.70
C GLY A 178 43.10 34.94 11.46
N GLY A 179 42.92 35.58 10.30
CA GLY A 179 43.84 35.39 9.19
C GLY A 179 45.17 36.11 9.42
N THR A 180 46.27 35.48 9.02
CA THR A 180 47.47 36.15 8.51
C THR A 180 48.20 35.18 7.58
N LYS A 181 48.44 35.62 6.34
CA LYS A 181 49.38 34.98 5.41
C LYS A 181 50.79 35.05 6.00
N ILE A 182 51.63 34.03 5.79
CA ILE A 182 53.09 34.13 5.55
C ILE A 182 53.57 32.84 4.86
N ALA A 183 54.65 33.01 4.10
CA ALA A 183 55.16 32.25 2.97
C ALA A 183 55.80 30.87 3.25
N GLN A 184 56.03 30.18 2.12
CA GLN A 184 56.89 29.01 1.90
C GLN A 184 58.21 29.02 2.67
N LYS A 185 58.62 27.86 3.21
CA LYS A 185 60.03 27.41 3.18
C LYS A 185 60.21 25.90 3.44
N ALA A 186 60.69 25.23 2.40
CA ALA A 186 61.70 24.16 2.31
C ALA A 186 61.87 23.04 3.38
N LEU A 187 61.92 21.81 2.84
CA LEU A 187 62.86 20.68 3.10
C LEU A 187 63.33 20.38 4.53
N ALA A 188 63.09 19.14 4.99
CA ALA A 188 64.09 18.05 5.01
C ALA A 188 63.61 16.86 5.85
N LYS A 189 63.91 15.64 5.37
CA LYS A 189 63.77 14.37 6.08
C LYS A 189 65.17 13.93 6.51
N SER A 190 65.46 13.81 7.81
CA SER A 190 66.48 12.87 8.31
C SER A 190 66.35 12.55 9.81
N SER A 191 66.28 11.24 10.08
CA SER A 191 66.95 10.49 11.16
C SER A 191 66.87 10.94 12.62
N GLY A 192 66.17 10.11 13.40
CA GLY A 192 66.59 9.62 14.72
C GLY A 192 66.39 8.11 14.72
#